data_AF-A0A0F4Q433-F1
#
_entry.id   AF-A0A0F4Q433-F1
#
_cell.length_a   1.000
_cell.length_b   1.000
_cell.length_c   1.000
_cell.angle_alpha   90.00
_cell.angle_beta   90.00
_cell.angle_gamma   90.00
#
_symmetry.space_group_name_H-M   'P 1'
#
loop_
_entity.id
_entity.type
_entity.pdbx_description
1 polymer ?
#
loop_
_entity_poly.entity_id
_entity_poly.type
_entity_poly.pdbx_seq_one_letter_code
_entity_poly.pdbx_strand_id
1 'polypeptide(L)'
;MATSPPQDKKIPKVLQQVDNKELRSTGFWLNQVFLVLSTIFGVYLAAQSGLEQAIKFDTYSKMEDNYYLRTSLYDELLDNQRKIQAYAELLAKSPPTSELEFNKPTLDKYVWHTMQYSPTTLETPSAILSAARRFYSQSQFYIERALKRKVSARHASEKLGKLATDLEQNTLPYLKRSAQALKQELADNDVQIGSLKELEHE
;
A
#
# COMPACT_ATOMS: atom_id res chain seq x y z
N MET A 1 -20.69 93.64 -58.87
CA MET A 1 -20.77 92.44 -59.74
C MET A 1 -20.07 91.32 -58.99
N ALA A 2 -20.84 90.42 -58.35
CA ALA A 2 -21.21 89.09 -58.87
C ALA A 2 -20.00 88.11 -58.82
N THR A 3 -20.01 86.91 -58.25
CA THR A 3 -21.05 86.00 -57.70
C THR A 3 -20.32 84.76 -57.13
N SER A 4 -20.84 84.21 -56.02
CA SER A 4 -20.92 82.77 -55.65
C SER A 4 -19.72 81.99 -55.03
N PRO A 5 -20.00 80.98 -54.15
CA PRO A 5 -19.06 80.37 -53.20
C PRO A 5 -18.77 78.86 -53.51
N PRO A 6 -18.40 78.02 -52.53
CA PRO A 6 -17.11 77.34 -52.33
C PRO A 6 -17.00 75.94 -52.99
N GLN A 7 -15.80 75.34 -53.06
CA GLN A 7 -15.66 73.90 -53.29
C GLN A 7 -14.80 73.22 -52.23
N ASP A 8 -15.53 72.76 -51.21
CA ASP A 8 -15.22 71.68 -50.31
C ASP A 8 -14.91 70.40 -51.13
N LYS A 9 -13.64 70.00 -51.20
CA LYS A 9 -13.23 68.70 -51.77
C LYS A 9 -12.72 67.80 -50.65
N LYS A 10 -13.71 67.14 -50.05
CA LYS A 10 -13.69 65.86 -49.33
C LYS A 10 -12.35 65.14 -49.41
N ILE A 11 -11.65 65.11 -48.27
CA ILE A 11 -10.57 64.16 -48.02
C ILE A 11 -11.10 62.76 -48.38
N PRO A 12 -10.43 62.00 -49.27
CA PRO A 12 -10.94 60.71 -49.70
C PRO A 12 -10.98 59.76 -48.49
N LYS A 13 -12.19 59.31 -48.14
CA LYS A 13 -12.49 58.26 -47.14
C LYS A 13 -11.79 56.91 -47.39
N VAL A 14 -10.97 56.81 -48.42
CA VAL A 14 -10.28 55.58 -48.85
C VAL A 14 -8.98 55.35 -48.07
N LEU A 15 -8.35 56.39 -47.51
CA LEU A 15 -7.10 56.23 -46.75
C LEU A 15 -7.28 55.83 -45.27
N GLN A 16 -8.50 55.93 -44.71
CA GLN A 16 -8.79 55.49 -43.33
C GLN A 16 -9.22 54.02 -43.21
N GLN A 17 -9.48 53.33 -44.33
CA GLN A 17 -10.00 51.95 -44.32
C GLN A 17 -8.94 50.85 -44.52
N VAL A 18 -7.69 51.21 -44.82
CA VAL A 18 -6.66 50.21 -45.19
C VAL A 18 -5.79 49.78 -43.99
N ASP A 19 -5.55 50.65 -43.01
CA ASP A 19 -4.66 50.36 -41.86
C ASP A 19 -5.28 49.41 -40.81
N ASN A 20 -6.61 49.37 -40.71
CA ASN A 20 -7.29 48.57 -39.68
C ASN A 20 -7.52 47.10 -40.07
N LYS A 21 -7.25 46.71 -41.32
CA LYS A 21 -7.55 45.37 -41.83
C LYS A 21 -6.43 44.36 -41.49
N GLU A 22 -5.18 44.79 -41.52
CA GLU A 22 -4.00 43.99 -41.15
C GLU A 22 -3.78 43.91 -39.63
N LEU A 23 -4.12 44.96 -38.88
CA LEU A 23 -4.15 44.93 -37.41
C LEU A 23 -5.28 44.02 -36.89
N ARG A 24 -6.44 43.98 -37.57
CA ARG A 24 -7.52 43.05 -37.25
C ARG A 24 -7.18 41.60 -37.59
N SER A 25 -6.48 41.32 -38.69
CA SER A 25 -6.07 39.96 -39.03
C SER A 25 -4.93 39.46 -38.13
N THR A 26 -3.94 40.31 -37.83
CA THR A 26 -2.84 39.99 -36.92
C THR A 26 -3.34 39.81 -35.49
N GLY A 27 -4.24 40.68 -35.01
CA GLY A 27 -4.89 40.54 -33.71
C GLY A 27 -5.79 39.31 -33.61
N PHE A 28 -6.49 38.95 -34.70
CA PHE A 28 -7.25 37.70 -34.77
C PHE A 28 -6.33 36.48 -34.68
N TRP A 29 -5.26 36.40 -35.48
CA TRP A 29 -4.31 35.29 -35.43
C TRP A 29 -3.59 35.19 -34.09
N LEU A 30 -3.22 36.31 -33.49
CA LEU A 30 -2.63 36.33 -32.15
C LEU A 30 -3.60 35.76 -31.12
N ASN A 31 -4.88 36.18 -31.14
CA ASN A 31 -5.91 35.65 -30.24
C ASN A 31 -6.15 34.15 -30.45
N GLN A 32 -6.14 33.67 -31.70
CA GLN A 32 -6.28 32.25 -32.00
C GLN A 32 -5.08 31.44 -31.51
N VAL A 33 -3.85 31.94 -31.70
CA VAL A 33 -2.64 31.31 -31.15
C VAL A 33 -2.72 31.25 -29.62
N PHE A 34 -3.12 32.34 -28.95
CA PHE A 34 -3.34 32.33 -27.51
C PHE A 34 -4.42 31.34 -27.07
N LEU A 35 -5.53 31.22 -27.80
CA LEU A 35 -6.61 30.26 -27.50
C LEU A 35 -6.12 28.81 -27.63
N VAL A 36 -5.41 28.49 -28.72
CA VAL A 36 -4.83 27.15 -28.93
C VAL A 36 -3.80 26.84 -27.86
N LEU A 37 -2.86 27.76 -27.59
CA LEU A 37 -1.87 27.59 -26.52
C LEU A 37 -2.55 27.42 -25.16
N SER A 38 -3.55 28.25 -24.82
CA SER A 38 -4.30 28.14 -23.57
C SER A 38 -5.02 26.80 -23.44
N THR A 39 -5.55 26.24 -24.53
CA THR A 39 -6.21 24.93 -24.53
C THR A 39 -5.20 23.81 -24.31
N ILE A 40 -4.06 23.87 -25.00
CA ILE A 40 -2.97 22.90 -24.82
C ILE A 40 -2.44 22.94 -23.38
N PHE A 41 -2.18 24.14 -22.84
CA PHE A 41 -1.75 24.30 -21.45
C PHE A 41 -2.83 23.83 -20.45
N GLY A 42 -4.11 24.12 -20.70
CA GLY A 42 -5.21 23.67 -19.85
C GLY A 42 -5.31 22.14 -19.78
N VAL A 43 -5.25 21.46 -20.93
CA VAL A 43 -5.24 19.99 -20.99
C VAL A 43 -3.97 19.41 -20.36
N TYR A 44 -2.81 20.01 -20.62
CA TYR A 44 -1.53 19.55 -20.05
C TYR A 44 -1.53 19.62 -18.52
N LEU A 45 -1.97 20.73 -17.92
CA LEU A 45 -2.04 20.89 -16.47
C LEU A 45 -3.05 19.93 -15.83
N ALA A 46 -4.22 19.75 -16.46
CA ALA A 46 -5.21 18.79 -16.00
C ALA A 46 -4.69 17.34 -16.06
N ALA A 47 -3.99 16.97 -17.14
CA ALA A 47 -3.39 15.65 -17.28
C ALA A 47 -2.25 15.40 -16.28
N GLN A 48 -1.39 16.40 -16.07
CA GLN A 48 -0.30 16.35 -15.07
C GLN A 48 -0.88 16.14 -13.66
N SER A 49 -1.89 16.92 -13.27
CA SER A 49 -2.56 16.79 -11.98
C SER A 49 -3.28 15.45 -11.83
N GLY A 50 -3.93 14.96 -12.89
CA GLY A 50 -4.61 13.66 -12.89
C GLY A 50 -3.66 12.48 -12.70
N LEU A 51 -2.50 12.50 -13.38
CA LEU A 51 -1.47 11.46 -13.22
C LEU A 51 -0.88 11.47 -11.80
N GLU A 52 -0.55 12.65 -11.27
CA GLU A 52 -0.02 12.77 -9.91
C GLU A 52 -1.01 12.22 -8.89
N GLN A 53 -2.30 12.54 -9.03
CA GLN A 53 -3.36 12.03 -8.16
C GLN A 53 -3.51 10.50 -8.28
N ALA A 54 -3.43 9.96 -9.50
CA ALA A 54 -3.52 8.52 -9.73
C ALA A 54 -2.35 7.75 -9.11
N ILE A 55 -1.13 8.29 -9.19
CA ILE A 55 0.06 7.69 -8.56
C ILE A 55 -0.06 7.71 -7.04
N LYS A 56 -0.51 8.83 -6.46
CA LYS A 56 -0.77 8.93 -5.01
C LYS A 56 -1.82 7.92 -4.57
N PHE A 57 -2.92 7.82 -5.30
CA PHE A 57 -3.98 6.85 -5.04
C PHE A 57 -3.47 5.40 -5.08
N ASP A 58 -2.73 5.00 -6.12
CA ASP A 58 -2.15 3.66 -6.23
C ASP A 58 -1.18 3.36 -5.08
N THR A 59 -0.35 4.33 -4.71
CA THR A 59 0.59 4.21 -3.59
C THR A 59 -0.15 3.99 -2.28
N TYR A 60 -1.15 4.81 -1.96
CA TYR A 60 -1.90 4.69 -0.71
C TYR A 60 -2.76 3.43 -0.67
N SER A 61 -3.34 3.01 -1.80
CA SER A 61 -4.07 1.74 -1.89
C SER A 61 -3.16 0.55 -1.57
N LYS A 62 -1.92 0.54 -2.09
CA LYS A 62 -0.95 -0.53 -1.79
C LYS A 62 -0.52 -0.53 -0.33
N MET A 63 -0.29 0.65 0.24
CA MET A 63 0.04 0.79 1.65
C MET A 63 -1.10 0.30 2.56
N GLU A 64 -2.35 0.60 2.21
CA GLU A 64 -3.52 0.13 2.94
C GLU A 64 -3.65 -1.40 2.86
N ASP A 65 -3.53 -1.97 1.66
CA ASP A 65 -3.54 -3.42 1.47
C ASP A 65 -2.41 -4.10 2.27
N ASN A 66 -1.21 -3.51 2.24
CA ASN A 66 -0.07 -4.02 2.97
C ASN A 66 -0.24 -3.89 4.49
N TYR A 67 -0.92 -2.83 4.97
CA TYR A 67 -1.30 -2.68 6.36
C TYR A 67 -2.18 -3.85 6.81
N TYR A 68 -3.27 -4.14 6.11
CA TYR A 68 -4.15 -5.27 6.47
C TYR A 68 -3.43 -6.60 6.37
N LEU A 69 -2.59 -6.79 5.34
CA LEU A 69 -1.80 -8.01 5.18
C LEU A 69 -0.90 -8.27 6.40
N ARG A 70 -0.22 -7.22 6.88
CA ARG A 70 0.65 -7.30 8.06
C ARG A 70 -0.14 -7.55 9.35
N THR A 71 -1.28 -6.89 9.51
CA THR A 71 -2.15 -7.09 10.68
C THR A 71 -2.74 -8.50 10.71
N SER A 72 -3.27 -9.00 9.59
CA SER A 72 -3.77 -10.38 9.51
C SER A 72 -2.66 -11.41 9.72
N LEU A 73 -1.45 -11.16 9.21
CA LEU A 73 -0.31 -12.05 9.46
C LEU A 73 0.09 -12.03 10.94
N TYR A 74 -0.01 -10.88 11.60
CA TYR A 74 0.28 -10.75 13.03
C TYR A 74 -0.66 -11.64 13.85
N ASP A 75 -1.96 -11.58 13.60
CA ASP A 75 -2.95 -12.38 14.32
C ASP A 75 -2.74 -13.88 14.09
N GLU A 76 -2.52 -14.28 12.84
CA GLU A 76 -2.21 -15.68 12.50
C GLU A 76 -0.94 -16.18 13.21
N LEU A 77 0.13 -15.38 13.19
CA LEU A 77 1.38 -15.75 13.85
C LEU A 77 1.24 -15.78 15.38
N LEU A 78 0.47 -14.86 15.97
CA LEU A 78 0.22 -14.81 17.41
C LEU A 78 -0.53 -16.07 17.88
N ASP A 79 -1.57 -16.48 17.19
CA ASP A 79 -2.32 -17.67 17.56
C ASP A 79 -1.50 -18.95 17.38
N ASN A 80 -0.74 -19.03 16.29
CA ASN A 80 0.16 -20.15 16.10
C ASN A 80 1.33 -20.17 17.10
N GLN A 81 1.83 -19.02 17.51
CA GLN A 81 2.84 -18.90 18.55
C GLN A 81 2.34 -19.54 19.84
N ARG A 82 1.12 -19.19 20.27
CA ARG A 82 0.48 -19.73 21.48
C ARG A 82 0.30 -21.24 21.39
N LYS A 83 -0.16 -21.76 20.24
CA LYS A 83 -0.29 -23.20 19.99
C LYS A 83 1.06 -23.93 20.12
N ILE A 84 2.12 -23.37 19.55
CA ILE A 84 3.47 -23.94 19.63
C ILE A 84 4.02 -23.89 21.05
N GLN A 85 3.80 -22.78 21.77
CA GLN A 85 4.23 -22.64 23.16
C GLN A 85 3.54 -23.68 24.06
N ALA A 86 2.22 -23.82 23.96
CA ALA A 86 1.47 -24.83 24.71
C ALA A 86 1.94 -26.26 24.40
N TYR A 87 2.21 -26.56 23.12
CA TYR A 87 2.73 -27.88 22.74
C TYR A 87 4.17 -28.12 23.23
N ALA A 88 5.00 -27.08 23.27
CA ALA A 88 6.34 -27.16 23.85
C ALA A 88 6.28 -27.48 25.35
N GLU A 89 5.35 -26.87 26.10
CA GLU A 89 5.14 -27.15 27.52
C GLU A 89 4.63 -28.58 27.76
N LEU A 90 3.74 -29.09 26.89
CA LEU A 90 3.34 -30.49 26.91
C LEU A 90 4.53 -31.42 26.70
N LEU A 91 5.34 -31.17 25.67
CA LEU A 91 6.54 -31.96 25.38
C LEU A 91 7.56 -31.96 26.53
N ALA A 92 7.66 -30.87 27.31
CA ALA A 92 8.56 -30.79 28.46
C ALA A 92 8.22 -31.85 29.53
N LYS A 93 6.94 -32.19 29.68
CA LYS A 93 6.45 -33.23 30.60
C LYS A 93 6.73 -34.66 30.11
N SER A 94 7.30 -34.79 28.91
CA SER A 94 7.65 -36.08 28.28
C SER A 94 6.49 -37.10 28.23
N PRO A 95 5.30 -36.72 27.71
CA PRO A 95 4.14 -37.59 27.72
C PRO A 95 4.27 -38.78 26.74
N PRO A 96 3.40 -39.79 26.87
CA PRO A 96 3.27 -40.90 25.93
C PRO A 96 2.95 -40.42 24.50
N THR A 97 3.25 -41.25 23.50
CA THR A 97 3.07 -40.87 22.08
C THR A 97 1.61 -40.61 21.73
N SER A 98 0.69 -41.37 22.31
CA SER A 98 -0.76 -41.18 22.12
C SER A 98 -1.22 -39.77 22.49
N GLU A 99 -0.71 -39.24 23.60
CA GLU A 99 -1.02 -37.89 24.06
C GLU A 99 -0.40 -36.82 23.17
N LEU A 100 0.81 -37.07 22.64
CA LEU A 100 1.46 -36.16 21.69
C LEU A 100 0.74 -36.08 20.34
N GLU A 101 0.22 -37.20 19.84
CA GLU A 101 -0.57 -37.25 18.61
C GLU A 101 -1.93 -36.58 18.80
N PHE A 102 -2.61 -36.86 19.93
CA PHE A 102 -3.90 -36.25 20.24
C PHE A 102 -3.82 -34.72 20.37
N ASN A 103 -2.76 -34.21 20.99
CA ASN A 103 -2.57 -32.78 21.20
C ASN A 103 -1.69 -32.12 20.12
N LYS A 104 -1.48 -32.79 18.97
CA LYS A 104 -0.66 -32.23 17.90
C LYS A 104 -1.27 -30.91 17.40
N PRO A 105 -0.52 -29.79 17.42
CA PRO A 105 -1.07 -28.50 17.03
C PRO A 105 -1.25 -28.43 15.52
N THR A 106 -2.39 -27.90 15.09
CA THR A 106 -2.63 -27.49 13.71
C THR A 106 -2.27 -26.01 13.57
N LEU A 107 -1.27 -25.72 12.74
CA LEU A 107 -0.86 -24.36 12.44
C LEU A 107 -1.72 -23.80 11.31
N ASP A 108 -2.47 -22.75 11.62
CA ASP A 108 -3.28 -22.03 10.64
C ASP A 108 -2.35 -21.25 9.73
N LYS A 109 -2.60 -21.29 8.43
CA LYS A 109 -1.72 -20.65 7.44
C LYS A 109 -2.52 -19.96 6.36
N TYR A 110 -3.78 -19.64 6.62
CA TYR A 110 -4.66 -19.04 5.61
C TYR A 110 -4.08 -17.74 5.05
N VAL A 111 -3.66 -16.83 5.94
CA VAL A 111 -3.04 -15.56 5.57
C VAL A 111 -1.71 -15.82 4.88
N TRP A 112 -0.83 -16.63 5.49
CA TRP A 112 0.47 -16.96 4.90
C TRP A 112 0.38 -17.56 3.49
N HIS A 113 -0.59 -18.44 3.21
CA HIS A 113 -0.78 -18.97 1.86
C HIS A 113 -1.37 -17.92 0.93
N THR A 114 -2.34 -17.12 1.39
CA THR A 114 -2.97 -16.07 0.57
C THR A 114 -1.96 -14.99 0.17
N MET A 115 -0.97 -14.69 1.02
CA MET A 115 0.13 -13.77 0.72
C MET A 115 0.91 -14.17 -0.55
N GLN A 116 0.94 -15.44 -0.94
CA GLN A 116 1.62 -15.87 -2.18
C GLN A 116 1.00 -15.25 -3.44
N TYR A 117 -0.27 -14.84 -3.36
CA TYR A 117 -1.04 -14.29 -4.46
C TYR A 117 -1.31 -12.78 -4.33
N SER A 118 -0.95 -12.17 -3.19
CA SER A 118 -1.13 -10.74 -2.99
C SER A 118 -0.02 -9.94 -3.71
N PRO A 119 -0.37 -8.94 -4.52
CA PRO A 119 0.61 -8.09 -5.21
C PRO A 119 1.45 -7.27 -4.23
N THR A 120 0.92 -6.96 -3.04
CA THR A 120 1.61 -6.13 -2.05
C THR A 120 2.50 -6.93 -1.10
N THR A 121 2.52 -8.27 -1.17
CA THR A 121 3.31 -9.10 -0.24
C THR A 121 4.79 -8.72 -0.21
N LEU A 122 5.38 -8.44 -1.37
CA LEU A 122 6.80 -8.12 -1.49
C LEU A 122 7.16 -6.72 -0.95
N GLU A 123 6.15 -5.89 -0.66
CA GLU A 123 6.33 -4.62 0.05
C GLU A 123 6.41 -4.81 1.57
N THR A 124 6.11 -6.02 2.06
CA THR A 124 6.36 -6.40 3.46
C THR A 124 7.86 -6.59 3.71
N PRO A 125 8.42 -6.09 4.83
CA PRO A 125 9.82 -6.30 5.16
C PRO A 125 10.23 -7.77 5.06
N SER A 126 11.28 -8.05 4.28
CA SER A 126 11.74 -9.42 4.00
C SER A 126 12.12 -10.21 5.27
N ALA A 127 12.53 -9.50 6.33
CA ALA A 127 12.81 -10.08 7.64
C ALA A 127 11.56 -10.74 8.25
N ILE A 128 10.38 -10.12 8.13
CA ILE A 128 9.10 -10.66 8.62
C ILE A 128 8.73 -11.91 7.85
N LEU A 129 8.76 -11.84 6.51
CA LEU A 129 8.43 -12.98 5.64
C LEU A 129 9.37 -14.17 5.91
N SER A 130 10.66 -13.88 6.09
CA SER A 130 11.66 -14.88 6.43
C SER A 130 11.43 -15.50 7.80
N ALA A 131 11.08 -14.70 8.81
CA ALA A 131 10.79 -15.16 10.16
C ALA A 131 9.55 -16.05 10.19
N ALA A 132 8.44 -15.61 9.57
CA ALA A 132 7.21 -16.41 9.44
C ALA A 132 7.47 -17.75 8.76
N ARG A 133 8.17 -17.75 7.62
CA ARG A 133 8.56 -18.98 6.90
C ARG A 133 9.39 -19.91 7.79
N ARG A 134 10.39 -19.38 8.51
CA ARG A 134 11.24 -20.17 9.42
C ARG A 134 10.43 -20.75 10.57
N PHE A 135 9.55 -19.96 11.18
CA PHE A 135 8.67 -20.41 12.25
C PHE A 135 7.81 -21.59 11.79
N TYR A 136 7.08 -21.46 10.68
CA TYR A 136 6.25 -22.55 10.17
C TYR A 136 7.04 -23.81 9.83
N SER A 137 8.16 -23.67 9.12
CA SER A 137 8.95 -24.81 8.67
C SER A 137 9.65 -25.53 9.83
N GLN A 138 10.24 -24.78 10.77
CA GLN A 138 10.95 -25.36 11.90
C GLN A 138 10.00 -25.95 12.95
N SER A 139 8.86 -25.30 13.21
CA SER A 139 7.84 -25.86 14.11
C SER A 139 7.35 -27.22 13.60
N GLN A 140 6.99 -27.30 12.32
CA GLN A 140 6.61 -28.57 11.69
C GLN A 140 7.73 -29.63 11.80
N PHE A 141 8.96 -29.23 11.53
CA PHE A 141 10.14 -30.10 11.59
C PHE A 141 10.32 -30.77 12.96
N TYR A 142 10.18 -30.00 14.05
CA TYR A 142 10.37 -30.51 15.41
C TYR A 142 9.16 -31.29 15.91
N ILE A 143 7.93 -30.85 15.60
CA ILE A 143 6.70 -31.59 15.91
C ILE A 143 6.77 -33.00 15.30
N GLU A 144 7.03 -33.09 13.99
CA GLU A 144 7.07 -34.39 13.32
C GLU A 144 8.17 -35.32 13.87
N ARG A 145 9.33 -34.77 14.24
CA ARG A 145 10.42 -35.57 14.79
C ARG A 145 10.15 -36.03 16.21
N ALA A 146 9.47 -35.22 17.01
CA ALA A 146 9.03 -35.59 18.35
C ALA A 146 8.03 -36.76 18.28
N LEU A 147 7.03 -36.65 17.40
CA LEU A 147 6.03 -37.71 17.16
C LEU A 147 6.66 -39.01 16.68
N LYS A 148 7.57 -38.92 15.69
CA LYS A 148 8.31 -40.08 15.14
C LYS A 148 9.42 -40.59 16.08
N ARG A 149 9.54 -40.05 17.30
CA ARG A 149 10.59 -40.37 18.30
C ARG A 149 12.03 -40.27 17.75
N LYS A 150 12.24 -39.48 16.70
CA LYS A 150 13.58 -39.20 16.12
C LYS A 150 14.35 -38.15 16.92
N VAL A 151 13.66 -37.41 17.77
CA VAL A 151 14.18 -36.41 18.69
C VAL A 151 13.48 -36.58 20.03
N SER A 152 14.18 -36.37 21.14
CA SER A 152 13.57 -36.47 22.48
C SER A 152 12.53 -35.37 22.68
N ALA A 153 11.47 -35.67 23.45
CA ALA A 153 10.40 -34.72 23.73
C ALA A 153 10.95 -33.44 24.38
N ARG A 154 11.88 -33.59 25.32
CA ARG A 154 12.59 -32.46 25.95
C ARG A 154 13.36 -31.59 24.96
N HIS A 155 14.12 -32.19 24.02
CA HIS A 155 14.85 -31.41 23.03
C HIS A 155 13.90 -30.68 22.07
N ALA A 156 12.82 -31.35 21.63
CA ALA A 156 11.80 -30.72 20.80
C ALA A 156 11.10 -29.57 21.54
N SER A 157 10.78 -29.75 22.82
CA SER A 157 10.24 -28.70 23.70
C SER A 157 11.15 -27.47 23.75
N GLU A 158 12.43 -27.65 24.04
CA GLU A 158 13.40 -26.54 24.08
C GLU A 158 13.49 -25.79 22.75
N LYS A 159 13.44 -26.50 21.62
CA LYS A 159 13.51 -25.89 20.29
C LYS A 159 12.22 -25.16 19.92
N LEU A 160 11.06 -25.75 20.18
CA LEU A 160 9.76 -25.14 19.93
C LEU A 160 9.52 -23.92 20.84
N GLY A 161 9.86 -24.02 22.12
CA GLY A 161 9.79 -22.89 23.06
C GLY A 161 10.69 -21.74 22.63
N LYS A 162 11.92 -22.02 22.16
CA LYS A 162 12.79 -20.98 21.58
C LYS A 162 12.19 -20.31 20.35
N LEU A 163 11.56 -21.08 19.46
CA LEU A 163 10.88 -20.53 18.28
C LEU A 163 9.70 -19.64 18.67
N ALA A 164 8.87 -20.09 19.61
CA ALA A 164 7.74 -19.31 20.11
C ALA A 164 8.20 -18.02 20.82
N THR A 165 9.28 -18.11 21.61
CA THR A 165 9.86 -16.96 22.32
C THR A 165 10.47 -15.95 21.35
N ASP A 166 11.23 -16.41 20.34
CA ASP A 166 11.81 -15.52 19.32
C ASP A 166 10.73 -14.81 18.50
N LEU A 167 9.65 -15.54 18.16
CA LEU A 167 8.51 -14.95 17.47
C LEU A 167 7.82 -13.88 18.33
N GLU A 168 7.60 -14.15 19.62
CA GLU A 168 6.98 -13.24 20.58
C GLU A 168 7.82 -12.01 20.90
N GLN A 169 9.12 -12.17 21.11
CA GLN A 169 9.99 -11.09 21.57
C GLN A 169 10.52 -10.23 20.42
N ASN A 170 10.70 -10.81 19.22
CA ASN A 170 11.34 -10.12 18.10
C ASN A 170 10.39 -9.88 16.94
N THR A 171 9.76 -10.94 16.42
CA THR A 171 9.04 -10.86 15.14
C THR A 171 7.69 -10.16 15.28
N LEU A 172 6.85 -10.57 16.22
CA LEU A 172 5.52 -10.01 16.44
C LEU A 172 5.59 -8.51 16.80
N PRO A 173 6.49 -8.04 17.69
CA PRO A 173 6.64 -6.61 17.98
C PRO A 173 7.18 -5.82 16.79
N TYR A 174 8.06 -6.39 15.97
CA TYR A 174 8.53 -5.74 14.74
C TYR A 174 7.42 -5.63 13.70
N LEU A 175 6.66 -6.71 13.48
CA LEU A 175 5.52 -6.75 12.59
C LEU A 175 4.45 -5.72 13.00
N LYS A 176 4.07 -5.68 14.28
CA LYS A 176 3.12 -4.70 14.81
C LYS A 176 3.59 -3.26 14.57
N ARG A 177 4.85 -2.94 14.90
CA ARG A 177 5.43 -1.61 14.64
C ARG A 177 5.45 -1.28 13.14
N SER A 178 5.77 -2.25 12.30
CA SER A 178 5.79 -2.06 10.84
C SER A 178 4.39 -1.80 10.26
N ALA A 179 3.34 -2.39 10.83
CA ALA A 179 1.96 -2.10 10.44
C ALA A 179 1.53 -0.71 10.96
N GLN A 180 1.87 -0.38 12.21
CA GLN A 180 1.61 0.94 12.79
C GLN A 180 2.28 2.07 12.01
N ALA A 181 3.50 1.86 11.52
CA ALA A 181 4.19 2.82 10.66
C ALA A 181 3.40 3.10 9.37
N LEU A 182 2.84 2.07 8.71
CA LEU A 182 1.97 2.27 7.55
C LEU A 182 0.69 3.01 7.91
N LYS A 183 0.06 2.67 9.04
CA LYS A 183 -1.14 3.37 9.53
C LYS A 183 -0.87 4.85 9.78
N GLN A 184 0.27 5.15 10.39
CA GLN A 184 0.69 6.54 10.64
C GLN A 184 1.00 7.27 9.33
N GLU A 185 1.75 6.65 8.42
CA GLU A 185 2.08 7.26 7.13
C GLU A 185 0.83 7.54 6.29
N LEU A 186 -0.17 6.66 6.33
CA LEU A 186 -1.47 6.90 5.71
C LEU A 186 -2.24 8.04 6.39
N ALA A 187 -2.26 8.07 7.72
CA ALA A 187 -2.91 9.13 8.49
C ALA A 187 -2.28 10.51 8.26
N ASP A 188 -0.94 10.59 8.20
CA ASP A 188 -0.17 11.81 7.92
C ASP A 188 -0.46 12.38 6.51
N ASN A 189 -1.00 11.55 5.61
CA ASN A 189 -1.41 11.92 4.26
C ASN A 189 -2.94 12.01 4.10
N ASP A 190 -3.66 12.22 5.21
CA ASP A 190 -5.12 12.35 5.27
C ASP A 190 -5.90 11.11 4.77
N VAL A 191 -5.24 9.95 4.66
CA VAL A 191 -5.87 8.67 4.33
C VAL A 191 -6.24 7.96 5.63
N GLN A 192 -7.52 8.01 5.98
CA GLN A 192 -8.03 7.31 7.15
C GLN A 192 -8.23 5.82 6.86
N ILE A 193 -7.42 4.97 7.48
CA ILE A 193 -7.69 3.53 7.49
C ILE A 193 -8.92 3.28 8.39
N GLY A 194 -10.00 2.82 7.76
CA GLY A 194 -11.35 2.85 8.31
C GLY A 194 -11.60 1.95 9.53
N SER A 195 -12.24 2.56 10.52
CA SER A 195 -12.84 2.04 11.75
C SER A 195 -13.91 0.93 11.58
N LEU A 196 -14.28 0.55 10.35
CA LEU A 196 -15.25 -0.54 10.10
C LEU A 196 -14.61 -1.94 10.05
N LYS A 197 -13.29 -2.03 9.79
CA LYS A 197 -12.53 -3.30 9.84
C LYS A 197 -11.89 -3.56 11.21
N GLU A 198 -11.75 -2.51 12.03
CA GLU A 198 -11.24 -2.57 13.41
C GLU A 198 -12.39 -2.49 14.44
N LEU A 199 -13.58 -3.03 14.13
CA LEU A 199 -14.67 -3.06 15.10
C LEU A 199 -14.17 -3.68 16.41
N GLU A 200 -14.33 -2.88 17.46
CA GLU A 200 -13.87 -3.09 18.83
C GLU A 200 -14.22 -4.52 19.29
N HIS A 201 -13.18 -5.35 19.44
CA HIS A 201 -13.25 -6.44 20.41
C HIS A 201 -12.91 -5.84 21.78
N GLU A 202 -13.93 -5.24 22.42
CA GLU A 202 -14.00 -5.19 23.89
C GLU A 202 -14.09 -6.61 24.47
#